data_AF-A0A7X4AR35-F1
#
_entry.id   AF-A0A7X4AR35-F1
#
_cell.length_a   1.000
_cell.length_b   1.000
_cell.length_c   1.000
_cell.angle_alpha   90.00
_cell.angle_beta   90.00
_cell.angle_gamma   90.00
#
_symmetry.space_group_name_H-M   'P 1'
#
loop_
_entity.id
_entity.type
_entity.pdbx_description
1 polymer ?
#
loop_
_entity_poly.entity_id
_entity_poly.type
_entity_poly.pdbx_seq_one_letter_code
_entity_poly.pdbx_strand_id
1 'polypeptide(L)'
;MPESNPTNEALNTLREKLRDMFHFAHNDLDFGIFRILKIKRDEVNQFIDEKLPSIVDKALSGVAQALYDSQLTKVREFVNEYGSKRHRDSLENIAESTQLLIDFLQTEDMEELIAPLETNLDELKSKLAFRVYNHVHSFFEGYYRDGDFGYNDRSTASYKVNYPDEADYNGADTLFHWKCRDSYYVKTATGFNSVTFEIEGKRIEYRLEGKASSGISQNNNRDDFKHYRFDRIEPPKPDDPEQTWRVILHLAETSTLKAEIYSEMNAQIFSETDNVDLYLHESPKKGEELSKPIFKDLANTYDKVNDGRLQGIKALHINLESYAGKLASHLDFKELGKNNKERQAALEKRPRVHRFYTFDKNLNTFFVGMDSDYFIHKDLDRFLKTEQRRYIQNTILGDLDTLLNPSPDNQAFAIATAFRSVTDEVIALLVGVENFQR
;
A
#
# COMPACT_ATOMS: atom_id res chain seq x y z
N MET A 1 19.25 -1.03 17.75
CA MET A 1 18.28 -0.34 16.88
C MET A 1 17.44 0.53 17.80
N PRO A 2 17.40 1.85 17.63
CA PRO A 2 16.48 2.67 18.42
C PRO A 2 15.05 2.17 18.13
N GLU A 3 14.25 1.98 19.18
CA GLU A 3 12.85 1.58 19.05
C GLU A 3 12.15 2.57 18.11
N SER A 4 11.55 2.06 17.04
CA SER A 4 10.83 2.85 16.06
C SER A 4 9.63 3.54 16.73
N ASN A 5 9.50 4.86 16.56
CA ASN A 5 8.34 5.60 17.07
C ASN A 5 7.06 5.01 16.44
N PRO A 6 6.07 4.53 17.22
CA PRO A 6 4.85 3.89 16.70
C PRO A 6 4.04 4.81 15.78
N THR A 7 4.15 6.12 15.97
CA THR A 7 3.51 7.13 15.11
C THR A 7 4.11 7.12 13.70
N ASN A 8 5.43 6.95 13.60
CA ASN A 8 6.12 6.86 12.31
C ASN A 8 5.79 5.54 11.60
N GLU A 9 5.65 4.45 12.34
CA GLU A 9 5.21 3.17 11.78
C GLU A 9 3.78 3.26 11.24
N ALA A 10 2.85 3.86 12.00
CA ALA A 10 1.48 4.09 11.54
C ALA A 10 1.43 4.98 10.29
N LEU A 11 2.24 6.06 10.26
CA LEU A 11 2.35 6.92 9.09
C LEU A 11 2.91 6.16 7.88
N ASN A 12 3.97 5.38 8.04
CA ASN A 12 4.55 4.60 6.95
C ASN A 12 3.59 3.54 6.43
N THR A 13 2.87 2.85 7.32
CA THR A 13 1.82 1.89 6.96
C THR A 13 0.72 2.56 6.14
N LEU A 14 0.27 3.75 6.56
CA LEU A 14 -0.70 4.54 5.80
C LEU A 14 -0.13 4.97 4.43
N ARG A 15 1.12 5.43 4.36
CA ARG A 15 1.76 5.83 3.10
C ARG A 15 1.84 4.67 2.12
N GLU A 16 2.22 3.48 2.58
CA GLU A 16 2.23 2.26 1.76
C GLU A 16 0.84 1.94 1.24
N LYS A 17 -0.19 1.99 2.11
CA LYS A 17 -1.58 1.76 1.70
C LYS A 17 -2.06 2.77 0.67
N LEU A 18 -1.77 4.06 0.84
CA LEU A 18 -2.16 5.09 -0.12
C LEU A 18 -1.44 4.91 -1.46
N ARG A 19 -0.14 4.61 -1.45
CA ARG A 19 0.60 4.30 -2.70
C ARG A 19 0.05 3.06 -3.41
N ASP A 20 -0.36 2.06 -2.65
CA ASP A 20 -1.07 0.88 -3.16
C ASP A 20 -2.49 1.22 -3.65
N MET A 21 -3.16 2.26 -3.15
CA MET A 21 -4.46 2.65 -3.68
C MET A 21 -4.37 3.40 -5.00
N PHE A 22 -3.37 4.28 -5.13
CA PHE A 22 -3.24 5.10 -6.33
C PHE A 22 -2.61 4.36 -7.51
N HIS A 23 -2.25 3.07 -7.35
CA HIS A 23 -1.81 2.11 -8.39
C HIS A 23 -1.51 2.74 -9.75
N PHE A 24 -0.46 3.57 -9.83
CA PHE A 24 -0.01 4.11 -11.10
C PHE A 24 0.67 2.95 -11.84
N ALA A 25 -0.12 2.20 -12.60
CA ALA A 25 0.39 1.13 -13.43
C ALA A 25 1.34 1.71 -14.49
N HIS A 26 2.63 1.70 -14.16
CA HIS A 26 3.79 1.29 -14.97
C HIS A 26 3.93 1.81 -16.41
N ASN A 27 3.22 2.87 -16.81
CA ASN A 27 3.40 3.51 -18.10
C ASN A 27 4.20 4.81 -17.95
N ASP A 28 5.53 4.70 -18.05
CA ASP A 28 6.47 5.85 -18.07
C ASP A 28 6.46 6.59 -19.44
N LEU A 29 5.30 6.66 -20.08
CA LEU A 29 5.09 7.33 -21.36
C LEU A 29 4.99 8.86 -21.13
N ASP A 30 5.86 9.65 -21.75
CA ASP A 30 5.94 11.12 -21.56
C ASP A 30 5.14 11.96 -22.59
N PHE A 31 4.00 11.45 -23.07
CA PHE A 31 3.12 12.14 -24.02
C PHE A 31 1.62 11.88 -23.82
N GLY A 32 0.79 12.80 -24.32
CA GLY A 32 -0.67 12.68 -24.30
C GLY A 32 -1.26 12.46 -22.90
N ILE A 33 -2.16 11.48 -22.79
CA ILE A 33 -2.85 11.09 -21.55
C ILE A 33 -1.87 10.63 -20.44
N PHE A 34 -0.70 10.10 -20.81
CA PHE A 34 0.29 9.57 -19.88
C PHE A 34 1.11 10.65 -19.14
N ARG A 35 1.33 11.82 -19.78
CA ARG A 35 1.94 12.98 -19.09
C ARG A 35 1.08 13.46 -17.92
N ILE A 36 -0.24 13.42 -18.09
CA ILE A 36 -1.19 13.82 -17.04
C ILE A 36 -1.19 12.77 -15.91
N LEU A 37 -1.11 11.47 -16.23
CA LEU A 37 -0.97 10.40 -15.23
C LEU A 37 0.32 10.54 -14.41
N LYS A 38 1.43 10.93 -15.04
CA LYS A 38 2.71 11.20 -14.36
C LYS A 38 2.65 12.45 -13.48
N ILE A 39 2.08 13.55 -13.95
CA ILE A 39 1.87 14.76 -13.13
C ILE A 39 0.99 14.43 -11.92
N LYS A 40 -0.07 13.64 -12.12
CA LYS A 40 -0.96 13.18 -11.04
C LYS A 40 -0.24 12.26 -10.06
N ARG A 41 0.71 11.45 -10.52
CA ARG A 41 1.59 10.64 -9.67
C ARG A 41 2.48 11.48 -8.77
N ASP A 42 3.11 12.51 -9.32
CA ASP A 42 3.96 13.41 -8.53
C ASP A 42 3.13 14.21 -7.51
N GLU A 43 1.94 14.67 -7.90
CA GLU A 43 0.99 15.33 -7.01
C GLU A 43 0.56 14.42 -5.84
N VAL A 44 0.26 13.14 -6.13
CA VAL A 44 -0.10 12.15 -5.11
C VAL A 44 1.08 11.85 -4.19
N ASN A 45 2.29 11.65 -4.72
CA ASN A 45 3.47 11.40 -3.87
C ASN A 45 3.78 12.60 -2.97
N GLN A 46 3.72 13.82 -3.52
CA GLN A 46 3.88 15.04 -2.71
C GLN A 46 2.82 15.12 -1.62
N PHE A 47 1.58 14.76 -1.92
CA PHE A 47 0.53 14.70 -0.91
C PHE A 47 0.87 13.69 0.21
N ILE A 48 1.22 12.46 -0.15
CA ILE A 48 1.50 11.35 0.77
C ILE A 48 2.71 11.65 1.68
N ASP A 49 3.75 12.25 1.12
CA ASP A 49 5.01 12.48 1.83
C ASP A 49 5.01 13.77 2.66
N GLU A 50 4.47 14.87 2.11
CA GLU A 50 4.60 16.20 2.71
C GLU A 50 3.26 16.75 3.24
N LYS A 51 2.22 16.78 2.39
CA LYS A 51 0.97 17.48 2.76
C LYS A 51 0.18 16.73 3.84
N LEU A 52 0.11 15.40 3.77
CA LEU A 52 -0.66 14.58 4.70
C LEU A 52 -0.20 14.79 6.15
N PRO A 53 1.09 14.66 6.50
CA PRO A 53 1.55 14.97 7.86
C PRO A 53 1.28 16.42 8.28
N SER A 54 1.42 17.37 7.35
CA SER A 54 1.17 18.80 7.61
C SER A 54 -0.30 19.09 7.92
N ILE A 55 -1.24 18.46 7.20
CA ILE A 55 -2.68 18.59 7.46
C ILE A 55 -3.01 18.08 8.87
N VAL A 56 -2.44 16.93 9.26
CA VAL A 56 -2.65 16.35 10.58
C VAL A 56 -2.08 17.24 11.68
N ASP A 57 -0.84 17.70 11.54
CA ASP A 57 -0.22 18.61 12.52
C ASP A 57 -0.99 19.92 12.68
N LYS A 58 -1.42 20.53 11.56
CA LYS A 58 -2.22 21.76 11.58
C LYS A 58 -3.57 21.55 12.28
N ALA A 59 -4.25 20.44 12.01
CA ALA A 59 -5.56 20.15 12.60
C ALA A 59 -5.47 19.84 14.10
N LEU A 60 -4.36 19.23 14.55
CA LEU A 60 -4.19 18.81 15.93
C LEU A 60 -3.49 19.85 16.82
N SER A 61 -2.74 20.80 16.25
CA SER A 61 -1.91 21.74 17.03
C SER A 61 -2.69 22.55 18.06
N GLY A 62 -3.86 23.08 17.71
CA GLY A 62 -4.68 23.86 18.65
C GLY A 62 -5.22 23.01 19.80
N VAL A 63 -5.68 21.79 19.50
CA VAL A 63 -6.26 20.90 20.52
C VAL A 63 -5.19 20.27 21.40
N ALA A 64 -4.04 19.90 20.83
CA ALA A 64 -2.90 19.44 21.61
C ALA A 64 -2.43 20.52 22.60
N GLN A 65 -2.38 21.79 22.17
CA GLN A 65 -2.04 22.89 23.07
C GLN A 65 -3.08 23.04 24.19
N ALA A 66 -4.38 23.06 23.85
CA ALA A 66 -5.45 23.18 24.84
C ALA A 66 -5.43 22.03 25.86
N LEU A 67 -5.25 20.79 25.41
CA LEU A 67 -5.11 19.62 26.25
C LEU A 67 -3.90 19.70 27.18
N TYR A 68 -2.75 20.12 26.65
CA TYR A 68 -1.54 20.30 27.42
C TYR A 68 -1.73 21.36 28.51
N ASP A 69 -2.35 22.50 28.18
CA ASP A 69 -2.66 23.55 29.14
C ASP A 69 -3.69 23.11 30.19
N SER A 70 -4.71 22.34 29.79
CA SER A 70 -5.70 21.77 30.70
C SER A 70 -5.08 20.79 31.70
N GLN A 71 -4.20 19.89 31.23
CA GLN A 71 -3.47 18.95 32.07
C GLN A 71 -2.60 19.68 33.12
N LEU A 72 -2.01 20.82 32.75
CA LEU A 72 -1.20 21.64 33.65
C LEU A 72 -2.02 22.55 34.57
N THR A 73 -3.33 22.68 34.38
CA THR A 73 -4.14 23.63 35.15
C THR A 73 -4.16 23.26 36.64
N LYS A 74 -4.36 21.97 36.97
CA LYS A 74 -4.31 21.50 38.36
C LYS A 74 -2.94 21.68 39.00
N VAL A 75 -1.87 21.49 38.23
CA VAL A 75 -0.50 21.74 38.69
C VAL A 75 -0.30 23.23 39.01
N ARG A 76 -0.74 24.12 38.10
CA ARG A 76 -0.67 25.57 38.29
C ARG A 76 -1.46 26.02 39.51
N GLU A 77 -2.68 25.50 39.71
CA GLU A 77 -3.51 25.80 40.88
C GLU A 77 -2.82 25.37 42.18
N PHE A 78 -2.36 24.13 42.25
CA PHE A 78 -1.68 23.57 43.43
C PHE A 78 -0.40 24.34 43.77
N VAL A 79 0.44 24.62 42.78
CA VAL A 79 1.70 25.36 42.97
C VAL A 79 1.44 26.82 43.39
N ASN A 80 0.35 27.43 42.93
CA ASN A 80 -0.01 28.78 43.36
C ASN A 80 -0.50 28.82 44.81
N GLU A 81 -1.24 27.80 45.25
CA GLU A 81 -1.79 27.71 46.60
C GLU A 81 -0.73 27.32 47.65
N TYR A 82 0.06 26.28 47.35
CA TYR A 82 0.97 25.66 48.33
C TYR A 82 2.46 25.93 48.02
N GLY A 83 2.79 26.38 46.81
CA GLY A 83 4.17 26.58 46.38
C GLY A 83 4.85 27.82 46.96
N SER A 84 6.17 27.69 47.18
CA SER A 84 7.05 28.82 47.48
C SER A 84 7.12 29.81 46.31
N LYS A 85 7.67 31.02 46.55
CA LYS A 85 7.90 31.99 45.45
C LYS A 85 8.71 31.37 44.30
N ARG A 86 9.72 30.56 44.61
CA ARG A 86 10.54 29.86 43.61
C ARG A 86 9.72 28.89 42.75
N HIS A 87 8.76 28.19 43.35
CA HIS A 87 7.87 27.27 42.62
C HIS A 87 6.87 28.05 41.74
N ARG A 88 6.36 29.18 42.21
CA ARG A 88 5.48 30.04 41.40
C ARG A 88 6.20 30.66 40.22
N ASP A 89 7.41 31.18 40.43
CA ASP A 89 8.24 31.76 39.37
C ASP A 89 8.57 30.69 38.29
N SER A 90 8.70 29.41 38.68
CA SER A 90 8.93 28.32 37.71
C SER A 90 7.75 27.99 36.79
N LEU A 91 6.53 28.49 37.09
CA LEU A 91 5.37 28.30 36.21
C LEU A 91 5.48 29.12 34.91
N GLU A 92 6.34 30.14 34.86
CA GLU A 92 6.58 30.93 33.63
C GLU A 92 7.26 30.10 32.53
N ASN A 93 8.12 29.16 32.91
CA ASN A 93 8.78 28.23 31.99
C ASN A 93 8.82 26.82 32.60
N ILE A 94 7.67 26.15 32.53
CA ILE A 94 7.48 24.79 33.06
C ILE A 94 8.47 23.81 32.43
N ALA A 95 8.73 23.92 31.11
CA ALA A 95 9.61 23.01 30.39
C ALA A 95 11.06 23.03 30.90
N GLU A 96 11.57 24.19 31.31
CA GLU A 96 12.92 24.32 31.90
C GLU A 96 12.94 23.98 33.40
N SER A 97 11.79 23.97 34.04
CA SER A 97 11.65 23.82 35.50
C SER A 97 10.97 22.52 35.92
N THR A 98 10.77 21.57 34.99
CA THR A 98 10.03 20.32 35.22
C THR A 98 10.51 19.58 36.46
N GLN A 99 11.83 19.39 36.62
CA GLN A 99 12.39 18.65 37.76
C GLN A 99 12.09 19.33 39.09
N LEU A 100 12.19 20.67 39.16
CA LEU A 100 11.88 21.43 40.37
C LEU A 100 10.41 21.23 40.80
N LEU A 101 9.50 21.23 39.83
CA LEU A 101 8.07 21.05 40.08
C LEU A 101 7.75 19.60 40.49
N ILE A 102 8.39 18.61 39.85
CA ILE A 102 8.27 17.20 40.23
C ILE A 102 8.76 16.97 41.66
N ASP A 103 9.95 17.48 42.00
CA ASP A 103 10.52 17.34 43.34
C ASP A 103 9.56 17.93 44.40
N PHE A 104 8.96 19.08 44.12
CA PHE A 104 7.97 19.70 45.01
C PHE A 104 6.70 18.84 45.16
N LEU A 105 6.12 18.35 44.07
CA LEU A 105 4.91 17.53 44.12
C LEU A 105 5.15 16.18 44.85
N GLN A 106 6.35 15.61 44.71
CA GLN A 106 6.75 14.42 45.47
C GLN A 106 6.85 14.71 46.97
N THR A 107 7.37 15.88 47.36
CA THR A 107 7.44 16.25 48.78
C THR A 107 6.08 16.46 49.42
N GLU A 108 5.09 16.91 48.64
CA GLU A 108 3.71 17.14 49.09
C GLU A 108 2.79 15.92 48.89
N ASP A 109 3.35 14.76 48.50
CA ASP A 109 2.61 13.50 48.27
C ASP A 109 1.49 13.62 47.20
N MET A 110 1.71 14.46 46.18
CA MET A 110 0.78 14.73 45.08
C MET A 110 1.21 14.04 43.77
N GLU A 111 1.39 12.72 43.80
CA GLU A 111 1.83 11.92 42.65
C GLU A 111 0.92 12.09 41.42
N GLU A 112 -0.39 12.30 41.62
CA GLU A 112 -1.36 12.49 40.53
C GLU A 112 -1.09 13.73 39.66
N LEU A 113 -0.35 14.72 40.18
CA LEU A 113 -0.01 15.96 39.49
C LEU A 113 1.34 15.89 38.74
N ILE A 114 2.07 14.79 38.86
CA ILE A 114 3.39 14.60 38.21
C ILE A 114 3.23 14.24 36.73
N ALA A 115 2.29 13.35 36.39
CA ALA A 115 2.12 12.86 35.02
C ALA A 115 1.92 13.97 33.95
N PRO A 116 1.18 15.07 34.22
CA PRO A 116 1.11 16.23 33.33
C PRO A 116 2.45 16.92 33.03
N LEU A 117 3.40 16.87 33.96
CA LEU A 117 4.73 17.49 33.80
C LEU A 117 5.69 16.60 33.01
N GLU A 118 5.49 15.29 33.05
CA GLU A 118 6.29 14.33 32.28
C GLU A 118 5.84 14.22 30.82
N THR A 119 4.55 14.46 30.54
CA THR A 119 4.02 14.48 29.17
C THR A 119 4.39 15.79 28.51
N ASN A 120 5.20 15.76 27.44
CA ASN A 120 5.44 16.97 26.65
C ASN A 120 4.43 17.14 25.51
N LEU A 121 4.33 18.37 24.99
CA LEU A 121 3.40 18.71 23.91
C LEU A 121 3.62 17.87 22.64
N ASP A 122 4.87 17.58 22.29
CA ASP A 122 5.20 16.80 21.08
C ASP A 122 4.76 15.34 21.21
N GLU A 123 4.89 14.75 22.40
CA GLU A 123 4.40 13.40 22.69
C GLU A 123 2.87 13.34 22.60
N LEU A 124 2.18 14.34 23.13
CA LEU A 124 0.72 14.43 23.03
C LEU A 124 0.26 14.57 21.57
N LYS A 125 0.92 15.46 20.80
CA LYS A 125 0.68 15.59 19.35
C LYS A 125 0.93 14.26 18.64
N SER A 126 2.03 13.57 18.96
CA SER A 126 2.39 12.27 18.37
C SER A 126 1.31 11.23 18.65
N LYS A 127 0.79 11.14 19.88
CA LYS A 127 -0.30 10.22 20.26
C LYS A 127 -1.59 10.50 19.49
N LEU A 128 -1.97 11.77 19.33
CA LEU A 128 -3.15 12.15 18.55
C LEU A 128 -2.95 11.85 17.06
N ALA A 129 -1.79 12.16 16.50
CA ALA A 129 -1.45 11.88 15.10
C ALA A 129 -1.48 10.38 14.81
N PHE A 130 -0.94 9.54 15.69
CA PHE A 130 -1.00 8.09 15.60
C PHE A 130 -2.45 7.58 15.46
N ARG A 131 -3.38 8.10 16.26
CA ARG A 131 -4.81 7.76 16.17
C ARG A 131 -5.40 8.17 14.82
N VAL A 132 -5.09 9.38 14.33
CA VAL A 132 -5.56 9.86 13.03
C VAL A 132 -5.05 8.96 11.90
N TYR A 133 -3.76 8.63 11.86
CA TYR A 133 -3.20 7.78 10.81
C TYR A 133 -3.85 6.40 10.78
N ASN A 134 -4.09 5.80 11.94
CA ASN A 134 -4.79 4.52 12.03
C ASN A 134 -6.25 4.61 11.57
N HIS A 135 -6.98 5.68 11.94
CA HIS A 135 -8.34 5.87 11.45
C HIS A 135 -8.40 6.01 9.93
N VAL A 136 -7.51 6.81 9.34
CA VAL A 136 -7.42 6.97 7.87
C VAL A 136 -7.09 5.63 7.21
N HIS A 137 -6.11 4.89 7.74
CA HIS A 137 -5.74 3.58 7.23
C HIS A 137 -6.93 2.60 7.29
N SER A 138 -7.55 2.44 8.46
CA SER A 138 -8.68 1.52 8.65
C SER A 138 -9.90 1.89 7.81
N PHE A 139 -10.17 3.19 7.59
CA PHE A 139 -11.23 3.64 6.70
C PHE A 139 -10.99 3.10 5.28
N PHE A 140 -9.84 3.40 4.68
CA PHE A 140 -9.57 2.93 3.31
C PHE A 140 -9.37 1.42 3.22
N GLU A 141 -8.84 0.78 4.26
CA GLU A 141 -8.79 -0.68 4.33
C GLU A 141 -10.18 -1.33 4.32
N GLY A 142 -11.21 -0.65 4.85
CA GLY A 142 -12.60 -1.12 4.81
C GLY A 142 -13.25 -1.05 3.43
N TYR A 143 -12.79 -0.13 2.56
CA TYR A 143 -13.47 0.14 1.29
C TYR A 143 -12.62 -0.07 0.04
N TYR A 144 -11.32 -0.36 0.19
CA TYR A 144 -10.41 -0.60 -0.93
C TYR A 144 -9.76 -1.97 -0.85
N ARG A 145 -9.82 -2.72 -1.96
CA ARG A 145 -9.13 -4.01 -2.10
C ARG A 145 -8.79 -4.30 -3.55
N ASP A 146 -7.51 -4.57 -3.82
CA ASP A 146 -7.00 -5.07 -5.11
C ASP A 146 -7.41 -4.21 -6.33
N GLY A 147 -7.39 -2.88 -6.20
CA GLY A 147 -7.76 -1.94 -7.27
C GLY A 147 -9.23 -1.51 -7.26
N ASP A 148 -10.09 -2.17 -6.47
CA ASP A 148 -11.52 -1.88 -6.42
C ASP A 148 -11.94 -1.11 -5.17
N PHE A 149 -12.89 -0.19 -5.36
CA PHE A 149 -13.65 0.42 -4.28
C PHE A 149 -15.02 -0.25 -4.11
N GLY A 150 -15.36 -0.59 -2.87
CA GLY A 150 -16.65 -1.18 -2.50
C GLY A 150 -16.62 -1.77 -1.09
N TYR A 151 -17.76 -2.26 -0.62
CA TYR A 151 -17.80 -2.91 0.69
C TYR A 151 -16.94 -4.18 0.68
N ASN A 152 -16.15 -4.41 1.74
CA ASN A 152 -15.45 -5.66 1.98
C ASN A 152 -15.92 -6.33 3.28
N ASP A 153 -15.42 -7.54 3.55
CA ASP A 153 -15.92 -8.38 4.64
C ASP A 153 -15.63 -7.76 6.04
N ARG A 154 -14.67 -6.83 6.11
CA ARG A 154 -14.37 -6.03 7.30
C ARG A 154 -15.35 -4.87 7.46
N SER A 155 -15.68 -4.14 6.38
CA SER A 155 -16.69 -3.07 6.42
C SER A 155 -18.08 -3.57 6.81
N THR A 156 -18.44 -4.81 6.42
CA THR A 156 -19.71 -5.44 6.83
C THR A 156 -19.76 -5.76 8.33
N ALA A 157 -18.61 -5.95 8.98
CA ALA A 157 -18.53 -6.17 10.42
C ALA A 157 -18.46 -4.85 11.21
N SER A 158 -17.90 -3.79 10.62
CA SER A 158 -17.76 -2.46 11.25
C SER A 158 -19.07 -1.71 11.43
N TYR A 159 -20.06 -1.98 10.57
CA TYR A 159 -21.36 -1.30 10.59
C TYR A 159 -22.48 -2.33 10.58
N LYS A 160 -22.84 -2.83 11.76
CA LYS A 160 -24.24 -3.25 11.95
C LYS A 160 -25.07 -1.99 11.81
N VAL A 161 -25.73 -1.84 10.67
CA VAL A 161 -26.63 -0.72 10.42
C VAL A 161 -27.80 -0.90 11.38
N ASN A 162 -27.90 -0.06 12.41
CA ASN A 162 -29.16 0.10 13.13
C ASN A 162 -30.09 0.88 12.20
N TYR A 163 -31.04 0.18 11.58
CA TYR A 163 -32.01 0.81 10.68
C TYR A 163 -33.08 1.54 11.50
N PRO A 164 -33.48 2.76 11.11
CA PRO A 164 -34.59 3.49 11.77
C PRO A 164 -35.90 2.69 11.78
N ASP A 165 -36.08 1.81 10.80
CA ASP A 165 -37.24 0.92 10.64
C ASP A 165 -36.98 -0.49 11.21
N GLU A 166 -36.04 -0.65 12.15
CA GLU A 166 -35.88 -1.89 12.93
C GLU A 166 -37.16 -2.31 13.67
N ALA A 167 -38.07 -1.35 13.93
CA ALA A 167 -39.39 -1.66 14.47
C ALA A 167 -40.26 -2.49 13.50
N ASP A 168 -40.05 -2.35 12.18
CA ASP A 168 -40.84 -3.01 11.13
C ASP A 168 -40.07 -4.16 10.44
N TYR A 169 -38.76 -4.27 10.65
CA TYR A 169 -37.95 -5.40 10.16
C TYR A 169 -37.90 -6.54 11.19
N ASN A 170 -38.84 -7.49 11.08
CA ASN A 170 -38.93 -8.67 11.95
C ASN A 170 -38.02 -9.85 11.52
N GLY A 171 -37.14 -9.66 10.53
CA GLY A 171 -36.30 -10.73 9.98
C GLY A 171 -37.02 -11.71 9.04
N ALA A 172 -38.25 -11.39 8.57
CA ALA A 172 -38.97 -12.24 7.62
C ALA A 172 -38.49 -12.13 6.17
N ASP A 173 -37.91 -10.99 5.77
CA ASP A 173 -37.45 -10.76 4.39
C ASP A 173 -35.92 -10.85 4.27
N THR A 174 -35.45 -11.56 3.24
CA THR A 174 -34.02 -11.66 2.92
C THR A 174 -33.57 -10.44 2.13
N LEU A 175 -32.77 -9.55 2.73
CA LEU A 175 -32.20 -8.40 2.04
C LEU A 175 -30.88 -8.75 1.36
N PHE A 176 -30.84 -8.72 0.02
CA PHE A 176 -29.61 -8.89 -0.75
C PHE A 176 -28.88 -7.54 -0.93
N HIS A 177 -27.73 -7.36 -0.29
CA HIS A 177 -26.82 -6.26 -0.60
C HIS A 177 -25.81 -6.70 -1.65
N TRP A 178 -25.84 -6.09 -2.84
CA TRP A 178 -24.86 -6.36 -3.89
C TRP A 178 -23.56 -5.61 -3.58
N LYS A 179 -22.49 -6.36 -3.33
CA LYS A 179 -21.15 -5.83 -3.01
C LYS A 179 -20.63 -4.80 -4.00
N CYS A 180 -20.96 -4.98 -5.28
CA CYS A 180 -20.56 -4.10 -6.40
C CYS A 180 -21.72 -3.24 -6.91
N ARG A 181 -22.70 -2.94 -6.04
CA ARG A 181 -23.79 -2.03 -6.39
C ARG A 181 -23.19 -0.69 -6.83
N ASP A 182 -23.73 -0.16 -7.93
CA ASP A 182 -23.30 1.12 -8.51
C ASP A 182 -21.86 1.16 -9.03
N SER A 183 -21.33 0.01 -9.48
CA SER A 183 -20.09 -0.06 -10.25
C SER A 183 -20.30 -0.63 -11.65
N TYR A 184 -19.44 -0.24 -12.58
CA TYR A 184 -19.26 -0.87 -13.89
C TYR A 184 -18.21 -1.96 -13.78
N TYR A 185 -18.54 -3.17 -14.22
CA TYR A 185 -17.56 -4.25 -14.38
C TYR A 185 -16.75 -4.00 -15.65
N VAL A 186 -15.43 -3.96 -15.53
CA VAL A 186 -14.51 -3.85 -16.65
C VAL A 186 -13.62 -5.08 -16.69
N LYS A 187 -13.62 -5.75 -17.84
CA LYS A 187 -12.71 -6.86 -18.12
C LYS A 187 -11.40 -6.30 -18.65
N THR A 188 -10.30 -6.53 -17.93
CA THR A 188 -9.00 -5.88 -18.25
C THR A 188 -8.44 -6.31 -19.61
N ALA A 189 -8.75 -7.53 -20.04
CA ALA A 189 -8.36 -8.07 -21.35
C ALA A 189 -8.82 -7.24 -22.56
N THR A 190 -9.78 -6.32 -22.38
CA THR A 190 -10.28 -5.45 -23.47
C THR A 190 -9.44 -4.19 -23.70
N GLY A 191 -8.63 -3.76 -22.73
CA GLY A 191 -7.85 -2.51 -22.80
C GLY A 191 -6.40 -2.60 -22.34
N PHE A 192 -6.04 -3.64 -21.59
CA PHE A 192 -4.68 -3.90 -21.12
C PHE A 192 -4.14 -5.14 -21.85
N ASN A 193 -3.42 -4.90 -22.94
CA ASN A 193 -2.77 -5.96 -23.70
C ASN A 193 -1.25 -5.89 -23.64
N SER A 194 -0.67 -4.92 -22.92
CA SER A 194 0.77 -4.83 -22.77
C SER A 194 1.25 -4.19 -21.47
N VAL A 195 2.49 -4.51 -21.11
CA VAL A 195 3.25 -3.90 -20.01
C VAL A 195 4.59 -3.47 -20.56
N THR A 196 4.92 -2.18 -20.45
CA THR A 196 6.19 -1.62 -20.91
C THR A 196 7.09 -1.28 -19.71
N PHE A 197 8.39 -1.50 -19.86
CA PHE A 197 9.39 -1.15 -18.85
C PHE A 197 10.75 -0.87 -19.50
N GLU A 198 11.63 -0.21 -18.76
CA GLU A 198 13.00 0.08 -19.19
C GLU A 198 14.01 -0.59 -18.26
N ILE A 199 15.08 -1.14 -18.84
CA ILE A 199 16.20 -1.71 -18.10
C ILE A 199 17.48 -1.58 -18.92
N GLU A 200 18.54 -1.06 -18.30
CA GLU A 200 19.86 -0.89 -18.93
C GLU A 200 19.82 -0.13 -20.28
N GLY A 201 18.96 0.89 -20.37
CA GLY A 201 18.78 1.71 -21.57
C GLY A 201 18.05 1.00 -22.72
N LYS A 202 17.45 -0.17 -22.46
CA LYS A 202 16.57 -0.89 -23.39
C LYS A 202 15.14 -0.77 -22.93
N ARG A 203 14.26 -0.36 -23.85
CA ARG A 203 12.82 -0.34 -23.63
C ARG A 203 12.18 -1.62 -24.14
N ILE A 204 11.38 -2.26 -23.29
CA ILE A 204 10.82 -3.60 -23.53
C ILE A 204 9.31 -3.57 -23.24
N GLU A 205 8.50 -4.17 -24.10
CA GLU A 205 7.05 -4.32 -23.98
C GLU A 205 6.66 -5.81 -23.99
N TYR A 206 6.08 -6.33 -22.91
CA TYR A 206 5.33 -7.59 -22.96
C TYR A 206 3.98 -7.33 -23.60
N ARG A 207 3.60 -8.07 -24.64
CA ARG A 207 2.36 -7.85 -25.38
C ARG A 207 1.61 -9.14 -25.64
N LEU A 208 0.30 -9.12 -25.39
CA LEU A 208 -0.61 -10.17 -25.82
C LEU A 208 -1.04 -9.93 -27.28
N GLU A 209 -0.80 -10.90 -28.15
CA GLU A 209 -1.34 -10.91 -29.51
C GLU A 209 -2.30 -12.09 -29.72
N GLY A 210 -3.22 -11.93 -30.68
CA GLY A 210 -4.20 -12.95 -31.06
C GLY A 210 -5.64 -12.53 -30.78
N LYS A 211 -6.52 -12.80 -31.76
CA LYS A 211 -7.95 -12.92 -31.48
C LYS A 211 -8.11 -14.20 -30.68
N ALA A 212 -8.74 -14.12 -29.51
CA ALA A 212 -9.25 -15.31 -28.87
C ALA A 212 -10.03 -16.12 -29.92
N SER A 213 -9.48 -17.28 -30.32
CA SER A 213 -10.29 -18.30 -30.97
C SER A 213 -11.47 -18.54 -30.02
N SER A 214 -12.69 -18.47 -30.54
CA SER A 214 -13.92 -18.33 -29.75
C SER A 214 -14.16 -19.44 -28.70
N GLY A 215 -13.32 -20.48 -28.65
CA GLY A 215 -13.28 -21.48 -27.57
C GLY A 215 -12.32 -21.18 -26.42
N ILE A 216 -11.18 -20.51 -26.63
CA ILE A 216 -10.17 -20.25 -25.57
C ILE A 216 -10.54 -19.04 -24.71
N SER A 217 -11.29 -18.07 -25.25
CA SER A 217 -11.88 -16.96 -24.46
C SER A 217 -12.99 -17.37 -23.50
N GLN A 218 -13.49 -18.61 -23.60
CA GLN A 218 -14.61 -19.08 -22.78
C GLN A 218 -14.18 -19.69 -21.44
N ASN A 219 -12.87 -19.86 -21.18
CA ASN A 219 -12.36 -20.26 -19.87
C ASN A 219 -12.36 -19.11 -18.86
N ASN A 220 -13.57 -18.59 -18.63
CA ASN A 220 -13.96 -17.76 -17.51
C ASN A 220 -14.69 -18.62 -16.43
N ASN A 221 -14.74 -19.95 -16.60
CA ASN A 221 -15.22 -20.85 -15.56
C ASN A 221 -14.11 -21.06 -14.54
N ARG A 222 -14.48 -21.02 -13.25
CA ARG A 222 -13.60 -21.03 -12.07
C ARG A 222 -12.56 -22.17 -11.97
N ASP A 223 -12.52 -23.09 -12.93
CA ASP A 223 -11.75 -24.32 -12.86
C ASP A 223 -10.57 -24.38 -13.85
N ASP A 224 -10.47 -23.47 -14.83
CA ASP A 224 -9.36 -23.46 -15.81
C ASP A 224 -8.62 -22.12 -15.82
N PHE A 225 -7.33 -22.16 -15.47
CA PHE A 225 -6.48 -20.98 -15.43
C PHE A 225 -5.95 -20.57 -16.81
N LYS A 226 -5.69 -19.26 -17.02
CA LYS A 226 -5.11 -18.77 -18.28
C LYS A 226 -3.64 -19.17 -18.39
N HIS A 227 -3.29 -19.84 -19.49
CA HIS A 227 -1.91 -20.14 -19.84
C HIS A 227 -1.39 -19.22 -20.95
N TYR A 228 -0.12 -18.84 -20.85
CA TYR A 228 0.54 -17.93 -21.78
C TYR A 228 1.76 -18.59 -22.41
N ARG A 229 1.77 -18.66 -23.74
CA ARG A 229 2.90 -19.15 -24.52
C ARG A 229 3.68 -17.98 -25.10
N PHE A 230 4.99 -17.98 -24.89
CA PHE A 230 5.89 -17.07 -25.61
C PHE A 230 5.94 -17.43 -27.09
N ASP A 231 5.87 -16.42 -27.95
CA ASP A 231 5.84 -16.61 -29.40
C ASP A 231 7.14 -16.13 -30.05
N ARG A 232 7.48 -14.84 -29.87
CA ARG A 232 8.66 -14.21 -30.49
C ARG A 232 9.05 -12.91 -29.79
N ILE A 233 10.25 -12.42 -30.09
CA ILE A 233 10.70 -11.07 -29.75
C ILE A 233 10.85 -10.26 -31.05
N GLU A 234 10.18 -9.12 -31.13
CA GLU A 234 10.33 -8.19 -32.24
C GLU A 234 11.33 -7.09 -31.86
N PRO A 235 12.37 -6.84 -32.68
CA PRO A 235 13.26 -5.71 -32.47
C PRO A 235 12.53 -4.38 -32.71
N PRO A 236 13.08 -3.28 -32.19
CA PRO A 236 12.55 -1.94 -32.44
C PRO A 236 12.36 -1.67 -33.92
N LYS A 237 11.20 -1.12 -34.28
CA LYS A 237 10.94 -0.71 -35.67
C LYS A 237 11.77 0.55 -35.97
N PRO A 238 12.29 0.73 -37.19
CA PRO A 238 13.06 1.92 -37.56
C PRO A 238 12.31 3.23 -37.30
N ASP A 239 10.98 3.21 -37.45
CA ASP A 239 10.11 4.37 -37.27
C ASP A 239 9.58 4.53 -35.83
N ASP A 240 9.97 3.65 -34.89
CA ASP A 240 9.58 3.76 -33.49
C ASP A 240 10.49 4.75 -32.75
N PRO A 241 10.02 5.95 -32.37
CA PRO A 241 10.84 6.93 -31.66
C PRO A 241 11.31 6.42 -30.30
N GLU A 242 10.61 5.46 -29.71
CA GLU A 242 10.89 4.93 -28.38
C GLU A 242 11.82 3.71 -28.41
N GLN A 243 12.14 3.22 -29.60
CA GLN A 243 13.02 2.09 -29.85
C GLN A 243 12.66 0.86 -28.98
N THR A 244 11.40 0.44 -29.01
CA THR A 244 10.85 -0.57 -28.10
C THR A 244 10.99 -1.99 -28.64
N TRP A 245 11.58 -2.89 -27.84
CA TRP A 245 11.56 -4.34 -28.08
C TRP A 245 10.23 -4.93 -27.63
N ARG A 246 9.60 -5.78 -28.44
CA ARG A 246 8.30 -6.38 -28.08
C ARG A 246 8.43 -7.88 -27.87
N VAL A 247 8.06 -8.34 -26.68
CA VAL A 247 7.98 -9.75 -26.32
C VAL A 247 6.52 -10.19 -26.48
N ILE A 248 6.25 -10.98 -27.52
CA ILE A 248 4.89 -11.38 -27.90
C ILE A 248 4.50 -12.67 -27.20
N LEU A 249 3.32 -12.66 -26.58
CA LEU A 249 2.71 -13.76 -25.84
C LEU A 249 1.32 -14.05 -26.42
N HIS A 250 0.93 -15.33 -26.46
CA HIS A 250 -0.41 -15.77 -26.87
C HIS A 250 -1.07 -16.60 -25.75
N LEU A 251 -2.40 -16.63 -25.71
CA LEU A 251 -3.14 -17.60 -24.89
C LEU A 251 -2.94 -19.01 -25.45
N ALA A 252 -2.69 -19.98 -24.58
CA ALA A 252 -2.42 -21.38 -24.95
C ALA A 252 -3.04 -22.37 -23.94
N GLU A 253 -2.87 -23.67 -24.18
CA GLU A 253 -3.23 -24.74 -23.23
C GLU A 253 -2.15 -24.95 -22.15
N THR A 254 -0.89 -24.60 -22.46
CA THR A 254 0.25 -24.72 -21.55
C THR A 254 1.08 -23.44 -21.55
N SER A 255 1.64 -23.09 -20.40
CA SER A 255 2.48 -21.89 -20.27
C SER A 255 3.93 -22.20 -20.64
N THR A 256 4.60 -21.25 -21.32
CA THR A 256 6.07 -21.29 -21.45
C THR A 256 6.70 -20.99 -20.09
N LEU A 257 7.77 -21.70 -19.74
CA LEU A 257 8.50 -21.45 -18.49
C LEU A 257 9.15 -20.07 -18.53
N LYS A 258 9.09 -19.34 -17.41
CA LYS A 258 9.71 -18.02 -17.29
C LYS A 258 11.20 -18.04 -17.58
N ALA A 259 11.91 -19.10 -17.16
CA ALA A 259 13.32 -19.27 -17.43
C ALA A 259 13.62 -19.30 -18.94
N GLU A 260 12.78 -19.96 -19.74
CA GLU A 260 12.93 -20.00 -21.20
C GLU A 260 12.72 -18.60 -21.80
N ILE A 261 11.67 -17.89 -21.36
CA ILE A 261 11.39 -16.52 -21.82
C ILE A 261 12.56 -15.59 -21.48
N TYR A 262 13.08 -15.64 -20.25
CA TYR A 262 14.16 -14.77 -19.81
C TYR A 262 15.48 -15.09 -20.51
N SER A 263 15.73 -16.36 -20.84
CA SER A 263 16.88 -16.78 -21.63
C SER A 263 16.82 -16.18 -23.04
N GLU A 264 15.67 -16.31 -23.71
CA GLU A 264 15.43 -15.72 -25.04
C GLU A 264 15.55 -14.18 -25.02
N MET A 265 14.98 -13.54 -24.01
CA MET A 265 15.11 -12.08 -23.84
C MET A 265 16.56 -11.64 -23.66
N ASN A 266 17.34 -12.37 -22.86
CA ASN A 266 18.74 -12.03 -22.64
C ASN A 266 19.59 -12.24 -23.90
N ALA A 267 19.33 -13.31 -24.65
CA ALA A 267 20.02 -13.60 -25.89
C ALA A 267 19.68 -12.56 -26.98
N GLN A 268 18.41 -12.23 -27.19
CA GLN A 268 17.99 -11.37 -28.30
C GLN A 268 18.12 -9.87 -28.03
N ILE A 269 17.81 -9.41 -26.81
CA ILE A 269 17.78 -7.97 -26.47
C ILE A 269 19.18 -7.48 -26.03
N PHE A 270 19.94 -8.33 -25.34
CA PHE A 270 21.24 -8.00 -24.75
C PHE A 270 22.42 -8.68 -25.44
N SER A 271 22.18 -9.61 -26.36
CA SER A 271 23.24 -10.37 -27.06
C SER A 271 24.16 -11.12 -26.10
N GLU A 272 23.62 -11.58 -24.97
CA GLU A 272 24.35 -12.30 -23.93
C GLU A 272 23.76 -13.71 -23.77
N THR A 273 24.54 -14.74 -24.10
CA THR A 273 24.12 -16.16 -23.95
C THR A 273 24.88 -16.90 -22.85
N ASP A 274 25.99 -16.33 -22.37
CA ASP A 274 26.90 -17.02 -21.47
C ASP A 274 26.37 -17.05 -20.04
N ASN A 275 26.34 -18.26 -19.47
CA ASN A 275 26.04 -18.54 -18.07
C ASN A 275 24.67 -18.01 -17.61
N VAL A 276 23.70 -17.89 -18.52
CA VAL A 276 22.35 -17.40 -18.21
C VAL A 276 21.64 -18.34 -17.23
N ASP A 277 21.81 -19.65 -17.39
CA ASP A 277 21.19 -20.65 -16.53
C ASP A 277 21.56 -20.51 -15.05
N LEU A 278 22.77 -20.00 -14.75
CA LEU A 278 23.22 -19.72 -13.37
C LEU A 278 22.32 -18.69 -12.67
N TYR A 279 21.70 -17.79 -13.42
CA TYR A 279 20.84 -16.73 -12.91
C TYR A 279 19.36 -17.14 -12.85
N LEU A 280 18.99 -18.21 -13.57
CA LEU A 280 17.60 -18.64 -13.74
C LEU A 280 17.25 -19.88 -12.91
N HIS A 281 18.23 -20.72 -12.57
CA HIS A 281 18.03 -21.97 -11.85
C HIS A 281 18.80 -22.03 -10.53
N GLU A 282 18.27 -22.75 -9.54
CA GLU A 282 18.91 -22.99 -8.24
C GLU A 282 20.12 -23.92 -8.38
N SER A 283 21.00 -23.96 -7.37
CA SER A 283 22.08 -24.94 -7.35
C SER A 283 21.52 -26.37 -7.42
N PRO A 284 22.02 -27.23 -8.32
CA PRO A 284 21.57 -28.61 -8.39
C PRO A 284 21.81 -29.29 -7.04
N LYS A 285 20.80 -30.00 -6.53
CA LYS A 285 20.95 -30.78 -5.30
C LYS A 285 21.81 -32.01 -5.59
N LYS A 286 22.46 -32.52 -4.55
CA LYS A 286 23.32 -33.70 -4.64
C LYS A 286 22.51 -34.90 -5.15
N GLY A 287 22.71 -35.27 -6.43
CA GLY A 287 22.02 -36.39 -7.08
C GLY A 287 20.88 -36.01 -8.05
N GLU A 288 20.58 -34.72 -8.25
CA GLU A 288 19.63 -34.25 -9.27
C GLU A 288 20.40 -33.73 -10.50
N GLU A 289 20.03 -34.19 -11.71
CA GLU A 289 20.63 -33.73 -12.98
C GLU A 289 20.09 -32.36 -13.44
N LEU A 290 18.88 -31.98 -12.98
CA LEU A 290 18.18 -30.77 -13.40
C LEU A 290 18.02 -29.81 -12.23
N SER A 291 18.50 -28.59 -12.40
CA SER A 291 18.33 -27.51 -11.44
C SER A 291 16.92 -26.93 -11.53
N LYS A 292 16.31 -26.65 -10.36
CA LYS A 292 14.94 -26.14 -10.29
C LYS A 292 14.92 -24.64 -10.67
N PRO A 293 13.95 -24.15 -11.48
CA PRO A 293 13.83 -22.73 -11.77
C PRO A 293 13.66 -21.89 -10.49
N ILE A 294 14.34 -20.74 -10.42
CA ILE A 294 14.30 -19.84 -9.26
C ILE A 294 12.97 -19.09 -9.21
N PHE A 295 12.55 -18.55 -10.36
CA PHE A 295 11.31 -17.81 -10.52
C PHE A 295 10.13 -18.78 -10.58
N LYS A 296 9.05 -18.42 -9.90
CA LYS A 296 7.85 -19.26 -9.84
C LYS A 296 7.03 -19.06 -11.10
N ASP A 297 6.78 -20.14 -11.83
CA ASP A 297 5.87 -20.12 -12.96
C ASP A 297 4.41 -20.00 -12.53
N LEU A 298 3.62 -19.40 -13.42
CA LEU A 298 2.21 -19.18 -13.22
C LEU A 298 1.47 -20.52 -12.97
N ALA A 299 1.72 -21.52 -13.81
CA ALA A 299 1.11 -22.86 -13.77
C ALA A 299 1.31 -23.58 -12.42
N ASN A 300 2.48 -23.43 -11.78
CA ASN A 300 2.85 -24.15 -10.55
C ASN A 300 2.37 -23.47 -9.26
N THR A 301 1.72 -22.31 -9.37
CA THR A 301 1.36 -21.46 -8.23
C THR A 301 -0.17 -21.39 -8.02
N TYR A 302 -0.94 -22.02 -8.91
CA TYR A 302 -2.40 -21.98 -8.90
C TYR A 302 -3.06 -22.79 -7.78
N ASP A 303 -2.46 -23.91 -7.34
CA ASP A 303 -3.03 -24.81 -6.31
C ASP A 303 -2.99 -24.26 -4.87
N LYS A 304 -2.57 -23.01 -4.66
CA LYS A 304 -2.49 -22.38 -3.32
C LYS A 304 -3.68 -21.47 -3.06
N VAL A 305 -4.89 -22.05 -3.09
CA VAL A 305 -6.14 -21.37 -2.79
C VAL A 305 -6.52 -21.58 -1.33
N ASN A 306 -6.81 -20.48 -0.63
CA ASN A 306 -7.60 -20.48 0.61
C ASN A 306 -8.79 -19.55 0.38
N ASP A 307 -10.00 -20.00 0.69
CA ASP A 307 -11.26 -19.22 0.60
C ASP A 307 -11.60 -18.59 -0.77
N GLY A 308 -11.39 -19.34 -1.86
CA GLY A 308 -12.07 -19.06 -3.14
C GLY A 308 -11.62 -17.83 -3.92
N ARG A 309 -10.39 -17.34 -3.70
CA ARG A 309 -9.73 -16.33 -4.56
C ARG A 309 -8.28 -16.70 -4.81
N LEU A 310 -7.80 -16.44 -6.04
CA LEU A 310 -6.38 -16.48 -6.40
C LEU A 310 -5.58 -15.66 -5.38
N GLN A 311 -4.54 -16.23 -4.75
CA GLN A 311 -3.51 -15.43 -4.10
C GLN A 311 -2.72 -14.69 -5.19
N GLY A 312 -3.32 -13.60 -5.69
CA GLY A 312 -2.75 -12.72 -6.70
C GLY A 312 -1.35 -12.23 -6.29
N ILE A 313 -0.47 -12.06 -7.28
CA ILE A 313 0.88 -11.46 -7.26
C ILE A 313 1.85 -11.97 -6.17
N LYS A 314 1.49 -11.89 -4.88
CA LYS A 314 2.32 -12.24 -3.73
C LYS A 314 2.84 -13.68 -3.79
N ALA A 315 2.09 -14.61 -4.38
CA ALA A 315 2.55 -15.99 -4.53
C ALA A 315 3.64 -16.13 -5.60
N LEU A 316 3.58 -15.34 -6.68
CA LEU A 316 4.53 -15.33 -7.80
C LEU A 316 5.77 -14.48 -7.53
N HIS A 317 5.63 -13.43 -6.72
CA HIS A 317 6.71 -12.52 -6.40
C HIS A 317 7.80 -13.19 -5.56
N ILE A 318 9.04 -12.98 -5.96
CA ILE A 318 10.23 -13.19 -5.15
C ILE A 318 10.85 -11.82 -4.91
N ASN A 319 11.16 -11.47 -3.66
CA ASN A 319 11.86 -10.22 -3.39
C ASN A 319 13.34 -10.32 -3.84
N LEU A 320 13.98 -9.19 -4.09
CA LEU A 320 15.36 -9.15 -4.60
C LEU A 320 16.34 -9.85 -3.66
N GLU A 321 16.14 -9.69 -2.34
CA GLU A 321 16.96 -10.31 -1.28
C GLU A 321 16.91 -11.85 -1.36
N SER A 322 15.71 -12.43 -1.46
CA SER A 322 15.50 -13.88 -1.58
C SER A 322 16.03 -14.42 -2.90
N TYR A 323 15.86 -13.67 -4.00
CA TYR A 323 16.44 -14.03 -5.29
C TYR A 323 17.97 -14.09 -5.22
N ALA A 324 18.61 -13.05 -4.71
CA ALA A 324 20.05 -13.00 -4.51
C ALA A 324 20.55 -14.08 -3.53
N GLY A 325 19.78 -14.39 -2.48
CA GLY A 325 20.11 -15.45 -1.52
C GLY A 325 20.09 -16.85 -2.14
N LYS A 326 19.14 -17.13 -3.04
CA LYS A 326 19.12 -18.38 -3.82
C LYS A 326 20.34 -18.48 -4.73
N LEU A 327 20.67 -17.40 -5.43
CA LEU A 327 21.87 -17.34 -6.27
C LEU A 327 23.16 -17.51 -5.47
N ALA A 328 23.26 -16.88 -4.29
CA ALA A 328 24.45 -16.96 -3.44
C ALA A 328 24.79 -18.40 -3.03
N SER A 329 23.85 -19.33 -3.11
CA SER A 329 24.05 -20.75 -2.83
C SER A 329 24.76 -21.51 -3.95
N HIS A 330 24.94 -20.93 -5.14
CA HIS A 330 25.72 -21.53 -6.23
C HIS A 330 27.21 -21.51 -5.92
N LEU A 331 27.90 -22.57 -6.38
CA LEU A 331 29.35 -22.68 -6.25
C LEU A 331 30.07 -21.68 -7.18
N ASP A 332 29.45 -21.34 -8.31
CA ASP A 332 29.99 -20.40 -9.30
C ASP A 332 30.09 -18.95 -8.77
N PHE A 333 29.34 -18.61 -7.72
CA PHE A 333 29.42 -17.30 -7.07
C PHE A 333 30.28 -17.29 -5.80
N LYS A 334 31.02 -18.38 -5.52
CA LYS A 334 31.87 -18.49 -4.32
C LYS A 334 32.95 -17.39 -4.24
N GLU A 335 33.43 -16.90 -5.38
CA GLU A 335 34.43 -15.84 -5.43
C GLU A 335 33.91 -14.46 -4.99
N LEU A 336 32.58 -14.27 -4.91
CA LEU A 336 31.97 -12.98 -4.57
C LEU A 336 31.97 -12.64 -3.07
N GLY A 337 32.34 -13.58 -2.20
CA GLY A 337 32.32 -13.34 -0.76
C GLY A 337 32.69 -14.57 0.05
N LYS A 338 33.18 -14.36 1.28
CA LYS A 338 33.64 -15.44 2.15
C LYS A 338 32.50 -16.25 2.75
N ASN A 339 31.32 -15.62 2.89
CA ASN A 339 30.11 -16.23 3.43
C ASN A 339 28.90 -15.92 2.54
N ASN A 340 27.76 -16.56 2.83
CA ASN A 340 26.56 -16.44 2.01
C ASN A 340 25.99 -15.01 2.00
N LYS A 341 26.07 -14.30 3.13
CA LYS A 341 25.55 -12.93 3.26
C LYS A 341 26.34 -11.93 2.43
N GLU A 342 27.67 -12.04 2.43
CA GLU A 342 28.56 -11.22 1.60
C GLU A 342 28.30 -11.46 0.11
N ARG A 343 28.18 -12.74 -0.29
CA ARG A 343 27.86 -13.11 -1.68
C ARG A 343 26.50 -12.55 -2.12
N GLN A 344 25.50 -12.66 -1.26
CA GLN A 344 24.16 -12.13 -1.50
C GLN A 344 24.19 -10.60 -1.68
N ALA A 345 24.82 -9.86 -0.76
CA ALA A 345 24.92 -8.40 -0.86
C ALA A 345 25.71 -7.94 -2.11
N ALA A 346 26.69 -8.72 -2.56
CA ALA A 346 27.41 -8.46 -3.81
C ALA A 346 26.52 -8.73 -5.05
N LEU A 347 25.71 -9.79 -5.02
CA LEU A 347 24.78 -10.15 -6.09
C LEU A 347 23.64 -9.15 -6.24
N GLU A 348 23.11 -8.61 -5.13
CA GLU A 348 22.06 -7.57 -5.16
C GLU A 348 22.49 -6.32 -5.94
N LYS A 349 23.80 -6.04 -6.00
CA LYS A 349 24.36 -4.88 -6.73
C LYS A 349 24.72 -5.19 -8.18
N ARG A 350 24.61 -6.45 -8.63
CA ARG A 350 25.00 -6.82 -10.00
C ARG A 350 23.91 -6.46 -11.01
N PRO A 351 24.25 -5.80 -12.14
CA PRO A 351 23.28 -5.43 -13.18
C PRO A 351 22.45 -6.61 -13.70
N ARG A 352 23.10 -7.74 -14.02
CA ARG A 352 22.41 -8.96 -14.48
C ARG A 352 21.36 -9.49 -13.50
N VAL A 353 21.60 -9.43 -12.19
CA VAL A 353 20.63 -9.86 -11.17
C VAL A 353 19.42 -8.92 -11.20
N HIS A 354 19.66 -7.60 -11.27
CA HIS A 354 18.60 -6.63 -11.39
C HIS A 354 17.81 -6.77 -12.70
N ARG A 355 18.47 -7.15 -13.80
CA ARG A 355 17.85 -7.40 -15.11
C ARG A 355 16.81 -8.52 -15.03
N PHE A 356 17.20 -9.71 -14.56
CA PHE A 356 16.27 -10.84 -14.43
C PHE A 356 15.16 -10.60 -13.40
N TYR A 357 15.49 -9.94 -12.29
CA TYR A 357 14.48 -9.50 -11.32
C TYR A 357 13.45 -8.55 -11.95
N THR A 358 13.89 -7.63 -12.80
CA THR A 358 13.02 -6.68 -13.50
C THR A 358 12.16 -7.37 -14.55
N PHE A 359 12.70 -8.34 -15.30
CA PHE A 359 11.90 -9.18 -16.21
C PHE A 359 10.77 -9.88 -15.45
N ASP A 360 11.08 -10.54 -14.32
CA ASP A 360 10.08 -11.26 -13.55
C ASP A 360 9.03 -10.36 -12.92
N LYS A 361 9.44 -9.23 -12.35
CA LYS A 361 8.50 -8.24 -11.81
C LYS A 361 7.48 -7.82 -12.86
N ASN A 362 7.93 -7.43 -14.06
CA ASN A 362 7.04 -6.90 -15.10
C ASN A 362 6.21 -8.00 -15.78
N LEU A 363 6.75 -9.21 -15.95
CA LEU A 363 5.98 -10.34 -16.49
C LEU A 363 4.87 -10.79 -15.52
N ASN A 364 5.13 -10.75 -14.21
CA ASN A 364 4.09 -10.98 -13.19
C ASN A 364 3.00 -9.90 -13.25
N THR A 365 3.39 -8.63 -13.42
CA THR A 365 2.42 -7.54 -13.62
C THR A 365 1.57 -7.76 -14.86
N PHE A 366 2.18 -8.24 -15.95
CA PHE A 366 1.45 -8.58 -17.18
C PHE A 366 0.42 -9.69 -16.95
N PHE A 367 0.82 -10.80 -16.31
CA PHE A 367 -0.11 -11.91 -16.02
C PHE A 367 -1.27 -11.49 -15.13
N VAL A 368 -1.01 -10.68 -14.11
CA VAL A 368 -2.07 -10.24 -13.20
C VAL A 368 -2.97 -9.22 -13.85
N GLY A 369 -2.43 -8.21 -14.53
CA GLY A 369 -3.28 -7.27 -15.25
C GLY A 369 -4.22 -7.98 -16.22
N MET A 370 -3.76 -9.01 -16.94
CA MET A 370 -4.60 -9.77 -17.87
C MET A 370 -5.70 -10.62 -17.19
N ASP A 371 -5.54 -10.94 -15.90
CA ASP A 371 -6.49 -11.76 -15.13
C ASP A 371 -7.29 -10.97 -14.09
N SER A 372 -6.94 -9.71 -13.86
CA SER A 372 -7.71 -8.80 -13.03
C SER A 372 -9.00 -8.42 -13.74
N ASP A 373 -10.11 -8.52 -13.05
CA ASP A 373 -11.31 -7.76 -13.37
C ASP A 373 -11.40 -6.61 -12.37
N TYR A 374 -11.83 -5.43 -12.80
CA TYR A 374 -11.99 -4.28 -11.90
C TYR A 374 -13.36 -3.64 -12.03
N PHE A 375 -13.75 -2.95 -10.97
CA PHE A 375 -15.00 -2.24 -10.83
C PHE A 375 -14.74 -0.74 -10.76
N ILE A 376 -15.22 0.01 -11.76
CA ILE A 376 -15.23 1.47 -11.71
C ILE A 376 -16.53 1.90 -11.05
N HIS A 377 -16.47 2.67 -9.97
CA HIS A 377 -17.69 3.11 -9.30
C HIS A 377 -18.38 4.19 -10.15
N LYS A 378 -19.71 4.26 -10.15
CA LYS A 378 -20.47 5.27 -10.92
C LYS A 378 -20.31 6.68 -10.35
N ASP A 379 -20.10 6.78 -9.04
CA ASP A 379 -19.95 8.05 -8.30
C ASP A 379 -19.11 7.82 -7.04
N LEU A 380 -17.79 7.64 -7.22
CA LEU A 380 -16.87 7.32 -6.12
C LEU A 380 -16.86 8.41 -5.04
N ASP A 381 -17.02 9.68 -5.45
CA ASP A 381 -17.09 10.82 -4.53
C ASP A 381 -18.25 10.68 -3.55
N ARG A 382 -19.47 10.44 -4.06
CA ARG A 382 -20.64 10.25 -3.20
C ARG A 382 -20.48 9.05 -2.27
N PHE A 383 -19.98 7.93 -2.77
CA PHE A 383 -19.79 6.71 -1.99
C PHE A 383 -18.82 6.95 -0.83
N LEU A 384 -17.59 7.40 -1.12
CA LEU A 384 -16.57 7.60 -0.10
C LEU A 384 -16.95 8.69 0.90
N LYS A 385 -17.60 9.79 0.47
CA LYS A 385 -18.08 10.82 1.41
C LYS A 385 -19.21 10.34 2.31
N THR A 386 -20.10 9.48 1.80
CA THR A 386 -21.18 8.90 2.61
C THR A 386 -20.61 7.98 3.68
N GLU A 387 -19.65 7.13 3.29
CA GLU A 387 -18.99 6.21 4.20
C GLU A 387 -18.03 6.92 5.18
N GLN A 388 -17.33 7.97 4.74
CA GLN A 388 -16.51 8.83 5.61
C GLN A 388 -17.37 9.45 6.72
N ARG A 389 -18.56 9.95 6.39
CA ARG A 389 -19.50 10.50 7.38
C ARG A 389 -19.95 9.43 8.38
N ARG A 390 -20.30 8.23 7.90
CA ARG A 390 -20.69 7.09 8.75
C ARG A 390 -19.54 6.66 9.66
N TYR A 391 -18.32 6.62 9.14
CA TYR A 391 -17.12 6.30 9.91
C TYR A 391 -16.90 7.30 11.05
N ILE A 392 -17.02 8.61 10.77
CA ILE A 392 -16.89 9.64 11.81
C ILE A 392 -17.94 9.45 12.90
N GLN A 393 -19.21 9.25 12.52
CA GLN A 393 -20.32 9.11 13.46
C GLN A 393 -20.21 7.86 14.34
N ASN A 394 -19.89 6.71 13.75
CA ASN A 394 -19.97 5.43 14.44
C ASN A 394 -18.64 5.02 15.09
N THR A 395 -17.51 5.42 14.52
CA THR A 395 -16.19 4.93 14.94
C THR A 395 -15.40 5.98 15.72
N ILE A 396 -15.40 7.25 15.26
CA ILE A 396 -14.65 8.31 15.94
C ILE A 396 -15.48 8.95 17.06
N LEU A 397 -16.76 9.20 16.79
CA LEU A 397 -17.72 9.84 17.71
C LEU A 397 -18.75 8.85 18.28
N GLY A 398 -18.48 7.54 18.21
CA GLY A 398 -19.45 6.50 18.57
C GLY A 398 -19.78 6.43 20.07
N ASP A 399 -19.01 7.12 20.91
CA ASP A 399 -19.23 7.20 22.35
C ASP A 399 -20.14 8.39 22.72
N LEU A 400 -21.24 8.10 23.41
CA LEU A 400 -22.22 9.10 23.82
C LEU A 400 -21.64 10.11 24.81
N ASP A 401 -20.74 9.67 25.70
CA ASP A 401 -20.12 10.55 26.70
C ASP A 401 -19.25 11.63 26.02
N THR A 402 -18.60 11.26 24.92
CA THR A 402 -17.84 12.17 24.06
C THR A 402 -18.75 13.24 23.43
N LEU A 403 -20.00 12.91 23.09
CA LEU A 403 -20.95 13.86 22.50
C LEU A 403 -21.61 14.76 23.56
N LEU A 404 -21.86 14.22 24.75
CA LEU A 404 -22.53 14.93 25.84
C LEU A 404 -21.60 15.89 26.61
N ASN A 405 -20.27 15.67 26.55
CA ASN A 405 -19.28 16.53 27.19
C ASN A 405 -18.42 17.28 26.14
N PRO A 406 -18.90 18.40 25.59
CA PRO A 406 -18.12 19.25 24.70
C PRO A 406 -17.09 20.06 25.52
N SER A 407 -16.08 19.38 26.06
CA SER A 407 -14.90 20.03 26.61
C SER A 407 -13.97 20.47 25.46
N PRO A 408 -13.28 21.63 25.57
CA PRO A 408 -12.18 21.97 24.66
C PRO A 408 -11.06 20.91 24.60
N ASP A 409 -11.00 20.03 25.60
CA ASP A 409 -10.09 18.88 25.69
C ASP A 409 -10.60 17.65 24.94
N ASN A 410 -11.72 17.75 24.22
CA ASN A 410 -12.29 16.60 23.55
C ASN A 410 -11.47 16.22 22.30
N GLN A 411 -10.60 15.24 22.50
CA GLN A 411 -9.71 14.68 21.48
C GLN A 411 -10.48 14.14 20.26
N ALA A 412 -11.70 13.64 20.44
CA ALA A 412 -12.44 12.97 19.38
C ALA A 412 -12.86 13.94 18.26
N PHE A 413 -13.25 15.17 18.59
CA PHE A 413 -13.58 16.19 17.58
C PHE A 413 -12.34 16.62 16.78
N ALA A 414 -11.19 16.73 17.44
CA ALA A 414 -9.92 17.05 16.78
C ALA A 414 -9.51 15.94 15.81
N ILE A 415 -9.58 14.69 16.29
CA ILE A 415 -9.30 13.49 15.48
C ILE A 415 -10.28 13.41 14.30
N ALA A 416 -11.58 13.64 14.51
CA ALA A 416 -12.58 13.64 13.44
C ALA A 416 -12.30 14.73 12.39
N THR A 417 -11.90 15.92 12.83
CA THR A 417 -11.57 17.04 11.93
C THR A 417 -10.30 16.76 11.12
N ALA A 418 -9.25 16.26 11.78
CA ALA A 418 -8.00 15.86 11.11
C ALA A 418 -8.24 14.71 10.13
N PHE A 419 -8.95 13.66 10.56
CA PHE A 419 -9.36 12.54 9.72
C PHE A 419 -10.12 13.01 8.48
N ARG A 420 -11.14 13.86 8.66
CA ARG A 420 -11.94 14.38 7.55
C ARG A 420 -11.09 15.20 6.58
N SER A 421 -10.22 16.06 7.09
CA SER A 421 -9.36 16.91 6.25
C SER A 421 -8.41 16.07 5.39
N VAL A 422 -7.81 15.01 5.96
CA VAL A 422 -6.94 14.10 5.20
C VAL A 422 -7.75 13.29 4.19
N THR A 423 -8.88 12.73 4.61
CA THR A 423 -9.70 11.87 3.74
C THR A 423 -10.37 12.65 2.62
N ASP A 424 -10.79 13.90 2.82
CA ASP A 424 -11.34 14.77 1.77
C ASP A 424 -10.31 14.99 0.64
N GLU A 425 -9.04 15.23 0.97
CA GLU A 425 -7.95 15.38 -0.02
C GLU A 425 -7.66 14.06 -0.75
N VAL A 426 -7.60 12.93 -0.03
CA VAL A 426 -7.41 11.60 -0.65
C VAL A 426 -8.57 11.28 -1.60
N ILE A 427 -9.81 11.52 -1.17
CA ILE A 427 -11.01 11.31 -2.01
C ILE A 427 -10.96 12.20 -3.25
N ALA A 428 -10.60 13.48 -3.11
CA ALA A 428 -10.48 14.39 -4.24
C ALA A 428 -9.43 13.92 -5.26
N LEU A 429 -8.28 13.42 -4.79
CA LEU A 429 -7.25 12.82 -5.65
C LEU A 429 -7.78 11.56 -6.36
N LEU A 430 -8.45 10.65 -5.64
CA LEU A 430 -9.02 9.42 -6.20
C LEU A 430 -10.09 9.71 -7.26
N VAL A 431 -11.00 10.62 -6.96
CA VAL A 431 -12.06 11.07 -7.88
C VAL A 431 -11.45 11.76 -9.09
N GLY A 432 -10.38 12.53 -8.90
CA GLY A 432 -9.62 13.13 -10.01
C GLY A 432 -9.02 12.09 -10.95
N VAL A 433 -8.50 10.98 -10.40
CA VAL A 433 -7.99 9.85 -11.20
C VAL A 433 -9.13 9.08 -11.87
N GLU A 434 -10.21 8.76 -11.16
CA GLU A 434 -11.34 8.00 -11.71
C GLU A 434 -12.07 8.78 -12.82
N ASN A 435 -12.31 10.08 -12.64
CA ASN A 435 -12.91 10.93 -13.68
C ASN A 435 -12.03 11.06 -14.93
N PHE A 436 -10.72 10.90 -14.78
CA PHE A 436 -9.79 10.91 -15.90
C PHE A 436 -9.75 9.55 -16.64
N GLN A 437 -10.05 8.45 -15.94
CA GLN A 437 -10.16 7.12 -16.53
C GLN A 437 -11.46 6.90 -17.31
N ARG A 438 -12.54 7.59 -16.92
CA ARG A 438 -13.82 7.63 -17.66
C ARG A 438 -13.71 8.47 -18.92
#